data_AF-A0A420TQ77-F1
#
_entry.id   AF-A0A420TQ77-F1
#
_cell.length_a   1.000
_cell.length_b   1.000
_cell.length_c   1.000
_cell.angle_alpha   90.00
_cell.angle_beta   90.00
_cell.angle_gamma   90.00
#
_symmetry.space_group_name_H-M   'P 1'
#
loop_
_entity.id
_entity.type
_entity.pdbx_description
1 polymer ?
#
loop_
_entity_poly.entity_id
_entity_poly.type
_entity_poly.pdbx_seq_one_letter_code
_entity_poly.pdbx_strand_id
1 'polypeptide(L)'
;MRSEASGSRTLVNYNDLLEMTEDEFGNIARGFNPDQETWWHFEGRIPDTIQSCIRLLRNVLPKATISVEIEKPGREGLPELAAEADVVFYSRSWAESRGHKTPEQCLRAEGHQKAYVSWKDIRLLL
;
A
#
# COMPACT_ATOMS: atom_id res chain seq x y z
N MET A 1 19.96 6.62 -12.46
CA MET A 1 20.65 7.90 -12.74
C MET A 1 19.86 9.04 -12.12
N ARG A 2 20.52 10.06 -11.57
CA ARG A 2 19.87 11.30 -11.12
C ARG A 2 20.37 12.45 -11.99
N SER A 3 19.44 13.28 -12.46
CA SER A 3 19.73 14.51 -13.18
C SER A 3 20.27 15.55 -12.20
N GLU A 4 21.44 16.13 -12.48
CA GLU A 4 21.96 17.23 -11.66
C GLU A 4 21.22 18.55 -11.90
N ALA A 5 20.69 18.74 -13.11
CA ALA A 5 19.99 19.98 -13.50
C ALA A 5 18.60 20.09 -12.86
N SER A 6 17.90 18.97 -12.68
CA SER A 6 16.51 18.95 -12.19
C SER A 6 16.32 18.14 -10.90
N GLY A 7 17.33 17.42 -10.45
CA GLY A 7 17.21 16.46 -9.34
C GLY A 7 16.36 15.22 -9.67
N SER A 8 15.84 15.09 -10.90
CA SER A 8 14.96 13.99 -11.28
C SER A 8 15.70 12.65 -11.29
N ARG A 9 15.01 11.58 -10.92
CA ARG A 9 15.53 10.21 -10.99
C ARG A 9 14.86 9.49 -12.16
N THR A 10 15.66 8.87 -13.02
CA THR A 10 15.16 7.93 -14.03
C THR A 10 15.44 6.50 -13.57
N LEU A 11 14.42 5.66 -13.60
CA LEU A 11 14.45 4.26 -13.20
C LEU A 11 13.96 3.38 -14.36
N VAL A 12 14.80 2.44 -14.78
CA VAL A 12 14.43 1.36 -15.70
C VAL A 12 14.24 0.12 -14.84
N ASN A 13 13.00 -0.36 -14.75
CA ASN A 13 12.65 -1.52 -13.93
C ASN A 13 12.35 -2.72 -14.83
N TYR A 14 13.00 -3.84 -14.56
CA TYR A 14 12.66 -5.15 -15.09
C TYR A 14 12.73 -6.13 -13.92
N ASN A 15 11.65 -6.87 -13.70
CA ASN A 15 11.58 -7.91 -12.68
C ASN A 15 10.76 -9.06 -13.27
N ASP A 16 11.38 -10.23 -13.38
CA ASP A 16 10.79 -11.47 -13.88
C ASP A 16 10.58 -12.52 -12.78
N LEU A 17 10.84 -12.15 -11.52
CA LEU A 17 10.53 -13.00 -10.40
C LEU A 17 9.01 -13.13 -10.23
N LEU A 18 8.60 -14.31 -9.78
CA LEU A 18 7.22 -14.57 -9.42
C LEU A 18 6.80 -13.64 -8.28
N GLU A 19 5.54 -13.22 -8.34
CA GLU A 19 4.92 -12.49 -7.25
C GLU A 19 4.69 -13.42 -6.05
N MET A 20 4.68 -12.84 -4.85
CA MET A 20 4.39 -13.57 -3.62
C MET A 20 3.00 -14.21 -3.66
N THR A 21 2.87 -15.40 -3.08
CA THR A 21 1.59 -16.10 -2.90
C THR A 21 1.01 -15.94 -1.49
N GLU A 22 -0.30 -16.18 -1.34
CA GLU A 22 -0.94 -16.19 -0.02
C GLU A 22 -0.33 -17.26 0.91
N ASP A 23 -0.01 -18.44 0.38
CA ASP A 23 0.53 -19.55 1.17
C ASP A 23 1.91 -19.22 1.75
N GLU A 24 2.81 -18.66 0.95
CA GLU A 24 4.13 -18.21 1.40
C GLU A 24 4.01 -17.19 2.52
N PHE A 25 3.12 -16.21 2.35
CA PHE A 25 2.86 -15.20 3.36
C PHE A 25 2.25 -15.79 4.64
N GLY A 26 1.22 -16.62 4.49
CA GLY A 26 0.48 -17.22 5.59
C GLY A 26 1.35 -18.12 6.47
N ASN A 27 2.32 -18.81 5.88
CA ASN A 27 3.29 -19.61 6.63
C ASN A 27 4.12 -18.76 7.60
N ILE A 28 4.47 -17.53 7.20
CA ILE A 28 5.19 -16.58 8.07
C ILE A 28 4.24 -16.01 9.12
N ALA A 29 3.07 -15.51 8.70
CA ALA A 29 2.12 -14.83 9.59
C ALA A 29 1.64 -15.73 10.74
N ARG A 30 1.41 -17.03 10.48
CA ARG A 30 0.98 -18.00 11.51
C ARG A 30 2.05 -18.32 12.55
N GLY A 31 3.31 -17.95 12.31
CA GLY A 31 4.39 -18.11 13.29
C GLY A 31 4.39 -17.07 14.41
N PHE A 32 3.60 -15.99 14.27
CA PHE A 32 3.52 -14.93 15.27
C PHE A 32 2.53 -15.28 16.38
N ASN A 33 2.71 -14.69 17.56
CA ASN A 33 1.77 -14.84 18.66
C ASN A 33 0.46 -14.07 18.32
N PRO A 34 -0.73 -14.73 18.35
CA PRO A 34 -2.02 -14.10 18.06
C PRO A 34 -2.33 -12.86 18.91
N ASP A 35 -1.81 -12.79 20.14
CA ASP A 35 -2.05 -11.69 21.06
C ASP A 35 -1.08 -10.50 20.90
N GLN A 36 -0.09 -10.62 20.01
CA GLN A 36 0.92 -9.61 19.78
C GLN A 36 0.38 -8.48 18.89
N GLU A 37 0.64 -7.24 19.29
CA GLU A 37 0.44 -6.07 18.42
C GLU A 37 1.55 -6.05 17.35
N THR A 38 1.14 -6.06 16.09
CA THR A 38 2.05 -6.06 14.94
C THR A 38 1.61 -5.03 13.92
N TRP A 39 2.52 -4.59 13.05
CA TRP A 39 2.19 -3.70 11.93
C TRP A 39 2.66 -4.35 10.63
N TRP A 40 1.73 -4.53 9.68
CA TRP A 40 1.97 -5.10 8.36
C TRP A 40 1.70 -4.07 7.28
N HIS A 41 2.66 -3.86 6.38
CA HIS A 41 2.57 -2.90 5.29
C HIS A 41 2.62 -3.61 3.94
N PHE A 42 1.70 -3.26 3.03
CA PHE A 42 1.65 -3.79 1.67
C PHE A 42 1.72 -2.68 0.61
N GLU A 43 2.60 -2.85 -0.38
CA GLU A 43 2.49 -2.13 -1.66
C GLU A 43 1.31 -2.74 -2.42
N GLY A 44 0.37 -1.94 -2.95
CA GLY A 44 -0.76 -2.40 -3.75
C GLY A 44 -0.37 -2.95 -5.13
N ARG A 45 0.60 -3.85 -5.21
CA ARG A 45 1.16 -4.44 -6.43
C ARG A 45 0.32 -5.57 -7.00
N ILE A 46 -0.15 -6.45 -6.12
CA ILE A 46 -0.92 -7.66 -6.40
C ILE A 46 -2.21 -7.68 -5.55
N PRO A 47 -3.22 -6.84 -5.87
CA PRO A 47 -4.32 -6.55 -4.96
C PRO A 47 -5.11 -7.77 -4.49
N ASP A 48 -5.38 -8.75 -5.37
CA ASP A 48 -6.12 -9.96 -5.01
C ASP A 48 -5.37 -10.82 -3.97
N THR A 49 -4.06 -11.02 -4.16
CA THR A 49 -3.23 -11.72 -3.18
C THR A 49 -3.19 -10.95 -1.87
N ILE A 50 -3.04 -9.63 -1.92
CA ILE A 50 -2.93 -8.81 -0.71
C ILE A 50 -4.24 -8.83 0.07
N GLN A 51 -5.40 -8.74 -0.57
CA GLN A 51 -6.70 -8.88 0.11
C GLN A 51 -6.80 -10.24 0.83
N SER A 52 -6.33 -11.31 0.18
CA SER A 52 -6.31 -12.65 0.79
C SER A 52 -5.37 -12.68 2.02
N CYS A 53 -4.19 -12.08 1.92
CA CYS A 53 -3.27 -11.91 3.05
C CYS A 53 -3.87 -11.06 4.19
N ILE A 54 -4.59 -9.98 3.88
CA ILE A 54 -5.26 -9.13 4.87
C ILE A 54 -6.33 -9.93 5.62
N ARG A 55 -7.18 -10.67 4.90
CA ARG A 55 -8.19 -11.55 5.51
C ARG A 55 -7.54 -12.61 6.40
N LEU A 56 -6.44 -13.20 5.95
CA LEU A 56 -5.64 -14.13 6.76
C LEU A 56 -5.15 -13.45 8.04
N LEU A 57 -4.54 -12.26 7.96
CA LEU A 57 -4.06 -11.51 9.12
C LEU A 57 -5.18 -11.20 10.10
N ARG A 58 -6.35 -10.75 9.63
CA ARG A 58 -7.50 -10.49 10.51
C ARG A 58 -7.94 -11.74 11.29
N ASN A 59 -7.74 -12.93 10.71
CA ASN A 59 -8.07 -14.19 11.37
C ASN A 59 -6.98 -14.65 12.36
N VAL A 60 -5.70 -14.55 11.99
CA VAL A 60 -4.59 -15.15 12.78
C VAL A 60 -3.91 -14.16 13.73
N LEU A 61 -3.96 -12.87 13.42
CA LEU A 61 -3.37 -11.76 14.18
C LEU A 61 -4.41 -10.63 14.30
N PRO A 62 -5.48 -10.80 15.08
CA PRO A 62 -6.60 -9.84 15.14
C PRO A 62 -6.21 -8.44 15.66
N LYS A 63 -5.06 -8.31 16.35
CA LYS A 63 -4.50 -7.02 16.80
C LYS A 63 -3.53 -6.38 15.81
N ALA A 64 -3.30 -6.98 14.64
CA ALA A 64 -2.44 -6.40 13.63
C ALA A 64 -3.02 -5.09 13.10
N THR A 65 -2.17 -4.06 13.04
CA THR A 65 -2.42 -2.86 12.23
C THR A 65 -1.97 -3.13 10.81
N ILE A 66 -2.82 -2.83 9.83
CA ILE A 66 -2.57 -3.06 8.41
C ILE A 66 -2.53 -1.72 7.68
N SER A 67 -1.43 -1.47 6.96
CA SER A 67 -1.33 -0.33 6.06
C SER A 67 -1.08 -0.73 4.61
N VAL A 68 -1.64 0.04 3.69
CA VAL A 68 -1.49 -0.20 2.23
C VAL A 68 -1.06 1.07 1.50
N GLU A 69 -0.22 0.90 0.49
CA GLU A 69 0.16 1.97 -0.44
C GLU A 69 -0.56 1.81 -1.79
N ILE A 70 -1.20 2.90 -2.24
CA ILE A 70 -1.99 2.99 -3.46
C ILE A 70 -1.29 3.98 -4.41
N GLU A 71 -0.51 3.45 -5.35
CA GLU A 71 0.35 4.28 -6.22
C GLU A 71 -0.13 4.37 -7.68
N LYS A 72 -0.52 3.24 -8.29
CA LYS A 72 -0.72 3.11 -9.73
C LYS A 72 -2.20 3.09 -10.10
N PRO A 73 -2.78 4.21 -10.57
CA PRO A 73 -4.23 4.34 -10.74
C PRO A 73 -4.88 3.41 -11.78
N GLY A 74 -4.11 2.85 -12.70
CA GLY A 74 -4.62 1.89 -13.69
C GLY A 74 -4.66 0.44 -13.21
N ARG A 75 -4.34 0.17 -11.94
CA ARG A 75 -4.33 -1.20 -11.40
C ARG A 75 -5.69 -1.52 -10.77
N GLU A 76 -6.31 -2.58 -11.25
CA GLU A 76 -7.59 -3.09 -10.75
C GLU A 76 -7.46 -3.58 -9.30
N GLY A 77 -8.53 -3.45 -8.50
CA GLY A 77 -8.58 -3.93 -7.11
C GLY A 77 -8.02 -2.97 -6.05
N LEU A 78 -7.49 -1.80 -6.45
CA LEU A 78 -6.92 -0.82 -5.50
C LEU A 78 -7.95 -0.14 -4.58
N PRO A 79 -9.14 0.29 -5.05
CA PRO A 79 -10.17 0.84 -4.16
C PRO A 79 -10.63 -0.17 -3.10
N GLU A 80 -10.82 -1.43 -3.49
CA GLU A 80 -11.21 -2.51 -2.60
C GLU A 80 -10.11 -2.78 -1.56
N LEU A 81 -8.85 -2.80 -2.00
CA LEU A 81 -7.71 -2.94 -1.11
C LEU A 81 -7.61 -1.80 -0.09
N ALA A 82 -7.82 -0.56 -0.51
CA ALA A 82 -7.82 0.60 0.38
C ALA A 82 -8.92 0.50 1.45
N ALA A 83 -10.09 -0.03 1.09
CA ALA A 83 -11.22 -0.20 2.01
C ALA A 83 -10.97 -1.23 3.12
N GLU A 84 -10.11 -2.23 2.91
CA GLU A 84 -9.80 -3.27 3.90
C GLU A 84 -8.70 -2.86 4.92
N ALA A 85 -7.96 -1.78 4.65
CA ALA A 85 -6.80 -1.37 5.43
C ALA A 85 -7.14 -0.39 6.58
N ASP A 86 -6.34 -0.44 7.66
CA ASP A 86 -6.46 0.50 8.79
C ASP A 86 -5.85 1.86 8.45
N VAL A 87 -4.80 1.87 7.63
CA VAL A 87 -4.08 3.07 7.19
C VAL A 87 -3.80 3.01 5.70
N VAL A 88 -4.18 4.05 4.96
CA VAL A 88 -3.97 4.12 3.50
C VAL A 88 -2.98 5.23 3.15
N PHE A 89 -1.99 4.91 2.31
CA PHE A 89 -1.06 5.86 1.73
C PHE A 89 -1.36 6.02 0.24
N TYR A 90 -1.78 7.20 -0.18
CA TYR A 90 -2.02 7.50 -1.59
C TYR A 90 -0.84 8.26 -2.18
N SER A 91 -0.43 7.86 -3.38
CA SER A 91 0.52 8.64 -4.17
C SER A 91 -0.13 9.89 -4.77
N ARG A 92 0.72 10.85 -5.13
CA ARG A 92 0.30 11.99 -5.96
C ARG A 92 -0.32 11.55 -7.29
N SER A 93 0.26 10.56 -7.96
CA SER A 93 -0.24 10.08 -9.26
C SER A 93 -1.64 9.49 -9.15
N TRP A 94 -1.93 8.77 -8.06
CA TRP A 94 -3.29 8.34 -7.75
C TRP A 94 -4.22 9.56 -7.60
N ALA A 95 -3.88 10.49 -6.69
CA ALA A 95 -4.70 11.66 -6.43
C ALA A 95 -5.00 12.49 -7.70
N GLU A 96 -3.98 12.76 -8.51
CA GLU A 96 -4.12 13.50 -9.78
C GLU A 96 -4.99 12.76 -10.79
N SER A 97 -4.89 11.43 -10.88
CA SER A 97 -5.73 10.62 -11.78
C SER A 97 -7.22 10.65 -11.40
N ARG A 98 -7.53 10.89 -10.12
CA ARG A 98 -8.89 11.07 -9.59
C ARG A 98 -9.38 12.52 -9.71
N GLY A 99 -8.57 13.40 -10.32
CA GLY A 99 -8.90 14.80 -10.53
C GLY A 99 -8.63 15.71 -9.32
N HIS A 100 -7.94 15.22 -8.29
CA HIS A 100 -7.61 16.02 -7.12
C HIS A 100 -6.40 16.92 -7.39
N LYS A 101 -6.51 18.18 -6.98
CA LYS A 101 -5.47 19.20 -7.18
C LYS A 101 -4.64 19.45 -5.91
N THR A 102 -5.12 18.98 -4.76
CA THR A 102 -4.44 19.13 -3.47
C THR A 102 -4.55 17.84 -2.65
N PRO A 103 -3.64 17.58 -1.71
CA PRO A 103 -3.73 16.40 -0.84
C PRO A 103 -5.02 16.38 -0.02
N GLU A 104 -5.48 17.54 0.46
CA GLU A 104 -6.70 17.65 1.27
C GLU A 104 -7.95 17.27 0.47
N GLN A 105 -8.00 17.58 -0.83
CA GLN A 105 -9.11 17.16 -1.69
C GLN A 105 -9.17 15.64 -1.83
N CYS A 106 -8.01 15.00 -1.99
CA CYS A 106 -7.92 13.55 -2.07
C CYS A 106 -8.33 12.90 -0.73
N LEU A 107 -7.72 13.32 0.39
CA LEU A 107 -8.03 12.74 1.70
C LEU A 107 -9.51 12.88 2.09
N ARG A 108 -10.15 14.00 1.76
CA ARG A 108 -11.58 14.20 2.01
C ARG A 108 -12.46 13.31 1.14
N ALA A 109 -12.05 13.05 -0.11
CA ALA A 109 -12.81 12.24 -1.05
C ALA A 109 -12.70 10.74 -0.72
N GLU A 110 -11.53 10.28 -0.32
CA GLU A 110 -11.28 8.86 0.00
C GLU A 110 -11.84 8.47 1.37
N GLY A 111 -11.96 9.41 2.32
CA GLY A 111 -12.82 9.25 3.51
C GLY A 111 -12.37 8.22 4.56
N HIS A 112 -11.14 7.69 4.47
CA HIS A 112 -10.61 6.73 5.45
C HIS A 112 -10.28 7.40 6.79
N GLN A 113 -10.46 6.65 7.89
CA GLN A 113 -10.22 7.14 9.25
C GLN A 113 -8.75 7.57 9.48
N LYS A 114 -7.80 6.86 8.86
CA LYS A 114 -6.39 7.25 8.79
C LYS A 114 -5.89 7.12 7.35
N ALA A 115 -5.72 8.24 6.68
CA ALA A 115 -5.12 8.27 5.34
C ALA A 115 -4.08 9.38 5.23
N TYR A 116 -3.08 9.13 4.40
CA TYR A 116 -2.00 10.04 4.10
C TYR A 116 -1.85 10.14 2.58
N VAL A 117 -1.58 11.35 2.08
CA VAL A 117 -1.23 11.59 0.69
C VAL A 117 0.13 12.23 0.66
N SER A 118 1.02 11.74 -0.18
CA SER A 118 2.34 12.34 -0.35
C SER A 118 2.50 13.01 -1.71
N TRP A 119 2.73 14.32 -1.69
CA TRP A 119 3.06 15.14 -2.88
C TRP A 119 4.57 15.23 -3.17
N LYS A 120 5.37 14.66 -2.27
CA LYS A 120 6.80 14.37 -2.44
C LYS A 120 6.99 12.86 -2.32
N ASP A 121 8.03 12.27 -2.89
CA ASP A 121 8.26 10.81 -2.84
C ASP A 121 8.00 10.24 -1.44
N ILE A 122 7.13 9.25 -1.31
CA ILE A 122 6.93 8.51 -0.05
C ILE A 122 8.27 7.86 0.28
N ARG A 123 8.93 8.39 1.32
CA ARG A 123 9.97 7.64 2.02
C ARG A 123 9.35 7.20 3.33
N LEU A 124 9.01 5.92 3.42
CA LEU A 124 8.86 5.25 4.70
C LEU A 124 10.23 5.35 5.40
N LEU A 125 10.33 6.21 6.40
CA LEU A 125 11.37 6.09 7.41
C LEU A 125 10.89 5.01 8.38
N LEU A 126 11.37 3.79 8.16
CA LEU A 126 11.39 2.74 9.17
C LEU A 126 12.50 3.05 10.19
#